data_AF-A0A521EAN7-F1
#
_entry.id   AF-A0A521EAN7-F1
#
_cell.length_a   1.000
_cell.length_b   1.000
_cell.length_c   1.000
_cell.angle_alpha   90.00
_cell.angle_beta   90.00
_cell.angle_gamma   90.00
#
_symmetry.space_group_name_H-M   'P 1'
#
loop_
_entity.id
_entity.type
_entity.pdbx_description
1 polymer ?
#
loop_
_entity_poly.entity_id
_entity_poly.type
_entity_poly.pdbx_seq_one_letter_code
_entity_poly.pdbx_strand_id
1 'polypeptide(L)'
;MGRYGNLMLTGGETDPAFTARTGEVVRLWLTNTANSRVFRASVPGARMKLIGGDSGRVEHEQFVDDVVQAPSERAVVDVLFDRAGEYALEHRTPNRTYRLAAITVTADVAEPPLAEQFETLRTAPELAAEREQMETWLAAPPDKVLGIVAEMDDPNATAAAGPVTYACPMHPEVVSDQPGRCPTCGMKLMATAPAVTYACPMHPEVVSDQPGRCPTCGMKLMATGPAGAANHDMTHDGHGMGHDMAHDGDGMDPGMGHDMSHDMGHGSAAQEVSASDRDAAHGHAHHHGPATADGIEWEDEMAEMNRTTTTETMRWKLLDRTTGRDGLPVDWRFTVGQRVKIRLVNEMDSDHPMHHPFHIHGAGRFLVLARDGMPEPNLVWKDTVLIRTGQTVDILLDVTNPGLWMAHCHIAEHMHSGMMFSFTVDRAATS
;
A
#
# COMPACT_ATOMS: atom_id res chain seq x y z
N MET A 1 -13.09 -12.22 -1.45
CA MET A 1 -13.02 -11.01 -0.59
C MET A 1 -13.04 -9.78 -1.48
N GLY A 2 -13.96 -8.84 -1.25
CA GLY A 2 -14.31 -7.73 -2.16
C GLY A 2 -13.28 -6.59 -2.28
N ARG A 3 -11.97 -6.90 -2.24
CA ARG A 3 -10.88 -5.92 -2.32
C ARG A 3 -10.88 -5.13 -3.62
N TYR A 4 -11.34 -5.78 -4.69
CA TYR A 4 -11.49 -5.23 -6.04
C TYR A 4 -12.95 -5.26 -6.46
N GLY A 5 -13.76 -4.37 -5.89
CA GLY A 5 -15.06 -4.07 -6.47
C GLY A 5 -14.87 -3.73 -7.95
N ASN A 6 -15.55 -4.46 -8.84
CA ASN A 6 -15.56 -4.22 -10.29
C ASN A 6 -16.59 -3.15 -10.69
N LEU A 7 -17.43 -2.74 -9.74
CA LEU A 7 -18.42 -1.70 -9.90
C LEU A 7 -18.06 -0.50 -9.05
N MET A 8 -17.92 0.66 -9.69
CA MET A 8 -17.76 1.93 -8.99
C MET A 8 -19.13 2.54 -8.74
N LEU A 9 -19.34 3.06 -7.54
CA LEU A 9 -20.57 3.74 -7.17
C LEU A 9 -20.24 5.14 -6.67
N THR A 10 -21.02 6.11 -7.12
CA THR A 10 -20.99 7.49 -6.64
C THR A 10 -22.39 7.83 -6.14
N GLY A 11 -22.54 8.12 -4.84
CA GLY A 11 -23.87 8.33 -4.24
C GLY A 11 -24.81 7.11 -4.28
N GLY A 12 -24.28 5.91 -4.54
CA GLY A 12 -25.06 4.68 -4.72
C GLY A 12 -25.42 4.36 -6.18
N GLU A 13 -25.04 5.21 -7.13
CA GLU A 13 -25.32 5.04 -8.56
C GLU A 13 -24.04 4.69 -9.34
N THR A 14 -24.17 3.92 -10.42
CA THR A 14 -23.01 3.43 -11.21
C THR A 14 -22.47 4.45 -12.21
N ASP A 15 -23.30 5.41 -12.61
CA ASP A 15 -22.95 6.41 -13.62
C ASP A 15 -23.82 7.67 -13.46
N PRO A 16 -23.78 8.34 -12.29
CA PRO A 16 -24.57 9.54 -12.10
C PRO A 16 -24.08 10.66 -13.04
N ALA A 17 -25.01 11.53 -13.42
CA ALA A 17 -24.75 12.68 -14.27
C ALA A 17 -25.16 13.97 -13.56
N PHE A 18 -24.34 15.00 -13.71
CA PHE A 18 -24.56 16.33 -13.14
C PHE A 18 -24.50 17.39 -14.23
N THR A 19 -25.16 18.52 -14.01
CA THR A 19 -25.08 19.68 -14.90
C THR A 19 -24.47 20.86 -14.16
N ALA A 20 -23.61 21.62 -14.84
CA ALA A 20 -23.09 22.90 -14.39
C ALA A 20 -23.19 23.94 -15.51
N ARG A 21 -22.94 25.20 -15.18
CA ARG A 21 -22.93 26.33 -16.12
C ARG A 21 -21.51 26.81 -16.38
N THR A 22 -21.31 27.49 -17.50
CA THR A 22 -20.02 28.11 -17.82
C THR A 22 -19.71 29.21 -16.80
N GLY A 23 -18.52 29.17 -16.20
CA GLY A 23 -18.09 30.07 -15.12
C GLY A 23 -18.58 29.66 -13.73
N GLU A 24 -19.29 28.55 -13.59
CA GLU A 24 -19.77 28.07 -12.28
C GLU A 24 -18.63 27.47 -11.45
N VAL A 25 -18.65 27.76 -10.15
CA VAL A 25 -17.78 27.11 -9.16
C VAL A 25 -18.64 26.11 -8.38
N VAL A 26 -18.41 24.82 -8.63
CA VAL A 26 -19.14 23.73 -7.97
C VAL A 26 -18.31 23.20 -6.82
N ARG A 27 -18.89 23.15 -5.62
CA ARG A 27 -18.25 22.53 -4.46
C ARG A 27 -18.60 21.06 -4.36
N LEU A 28 -17.59 20.20 -4.38
CA LEU A 28 -17.72 18.77 -4.17
C LEU A 28 -17.29 18.40 -2.75
N TRP A 29 -18.18 17.71 -2.03
CA TRP A 29 -17.91 17.07 -0.75
C TRP A 29 -17.66 15.59 -1.01
N LEU A 30 -16.40 15.21 -1.13
CA LEU A 30 -16.00 13.86 -1.48
C LEU A 30 -15.75 13.07 -0.19
N THR A 31 -16.42 11.93 -0.04
CA THR A 31 -16.20 11.00 1.07
C THR A 31 -15.93 9.63 0.48
N ASN A 32 -14.79 9.03 0.83
CA ASN A 32 -14.49 7.67 0.42
C ASN A 32 -15.17 6.66 1.36
N THR A 33 -16.26 6.05 0.89
CA THR A 33 -17.03 5.02 1.62
C THR A 33 -16.63 3.59 1.26
N ALA A 34 -15.61 3.39 0.42
CA ALA A 34 -15.15 2.06 0.06
C ALA A 34 -14.46 1.37 1.25
N ASN A 35 -14.63 0.06 1.35
CA ASN A 35 -14.07 -0.74 2.46
C ASN A 35 -12.56 -0.98 2.36
N SER A 36 -11.93 -0.66 1.23
CA SER A 36 -10.52 -0.98 0.97
C SER A 36 -9.85 -0.08 -0.06
N ARG A 37 -10.61 0.47 -1.02
CA ARG A 37 -10.04 1.20 -2.16
C ARG A 37 -9.63 2.62 -1.77
N VAL A 38 -8.41 3.01 -2.14
CA VAL A 38 -7.98 4.41 -2.18
C VAL A 38 -8.42 5.01 -3.52
N PHE A 39 -9.03 6.19 -3.50
CA PHE A 39 -9.38 6.92 -4.71
C PHE A 39 -8.38 8.07 -4.95
N ARG A 40 -8.06 8.31 -6.21
CA ARG A 40 -7.42 9.53 -6.70
C ARG A 40 -8.42 10.23 -7.61
N ALA A 41 -9.20 11.16 -7.05
CA ALA A 41 -10.33 11.80 -7.70
C ALA A 41 -9.90 13.09 -8.42
N SER A 42 -10.37 13.29 -9.64
CA SER A 42 -10.02 14.47 -10.45
C SER A 42 -11.08 14.81 -11.49
N VAL A 43 -11.05 16.03 -12.03
CA VAL A 43 -11.92 16.48 -13.13
C VAL A 43 -11.05 17.05 -14.26
N PRO A 44 -10.52 16.20 -15.17
CA PRO A 44 -9.64 16.67 -16.22
C PRO A 44 -10.27 17.79 -17.07
N GLY A 45 -9.48 18.81 -17.40
CA GLY A 45 -9.92 19.95 -18.20
C GLY A 45 -10.66 21.04 -17.42
N ALA A 46 -11.05 20.78 -16.17
CA ALA A 46 -11.54 21.77 -15.21
C ALA A 46 -10.46 22.05 -14.16
N ARG A 47 -10.55 23.19 -13.46
CA ARG A 47 -9.59 23.56 -12.42
C ARG A 47 -10.16 23.21 -11.05
N MET A 48 -9.38 22.50 -10.24
CA MET A 48 -9.78 22.12 -8.88
C MET A 48 -8.97 22.89 -7.84
N LYS A 49 -9.64 23.24 -6.73
CA LYS A 49 -9.04 23.89 -5.57
C LYS A 49 -9.42 23.13 -4.31
N LEU A 50 -8.44 22.56 -3.60
CA LEU A 50 -8.63 21.93 -2.31
C LEU A 50 -8.86 23.00 -1.24
N ILE A 51 -9.97 22.88 -0.52
CA ILE A 51 -10.37 23.86 0.51
C ILE A 51 -10.66 23.23 1.88
N GLY A 52 -10.79 21.91 1.95
CA GLY A 52 -11.11 21.20 3.18
C GLY A 52 -10.77 19.72 3.09
N GLY A 53 -10.71 19.09 4.26
CA GLY A 53 -10.50 17.65 4.41
C GLY A 53 -11.44 17.07 5.47
N ASP A 54 -10.96 16.06 6.18
CA ASP A 54 -11.72 15.27 7.14
C ASP A 54 -12.60 16.10 8.10
N SER A 55 -11.98 16.94 8.93
CA SER A 55 -12.66 17.64 10.03
C SER A 55 -12.60 19.17 9.88
N GLY A 56 -12.69 19.67 8.64
CA GLY A 56 -12.84 21.10 8.38
C GLY A 56 -11.99 21.61 7.22
N ARG A 57 -11.63 22.90 7.29
CA ARG A 57 -10.78 23.58 6.30
C ARG A 57 -9.36 23.01 6.33
N VAL A 58 -8.70 23.07 5.18
CA VAL A 58 -7.23 22.96 5.14
C VAL A 58 -6.62 24.29 5.56
N GLU A 59 -5.38 24.25 6.03
CA GLU A 59 -4.64 25.44 6.46
C GLU A 59 -4.44 26.43 5.31
N HIS A 60 -4.05 25.92 4.14
CA HIS A 60 -3.85 26.69 2.92
C HIS A 60 -4.72 26.09 1.82
N GLU A 61 -5.65 26.87 1.27
CA GLU A 61 -6.29 26.50 0.02
C GLU A 61 -5.23 26.40 -1.08
N GLN A 62 -5.35 25.39 -1.93
CA GLN A 62 -4.37 25.15 -2.99
C GLN A 62 -5.04 24.61 -4.24
N PHE A 63 -4.55 25.02 -5.40
CA PHE A 63 -4.94 24.38 -6.66
C PHE A 63 -4.34 22.97 -6.71
N VAL A 64 -5.15 22.01 -7.15
CA VAL A 64 -4.76 20.60 -7.23
C VAL A 64 -5.24 20.03 -8.55
N ASP A 65 -4.52 19.04 -9.08
CA ASP A 65 -4.97 18.27 -10.24
C ASP A 65 -5.85 17.07 -9.83
N ASP A 66 -5.63 16.57 -8.61
CA ASP A 66 -6.38 15.47 -8.02
C ASP A 66 -6.38 15.53 -6.49
N VAL A 67 -7.26 14.74 -5.88
CA VAL A 67 -7.27 14.49 -4.44
C VAL A 67 -7.22 13.00 -4.17
N VAL A 68 -6.32 12.61 -3.27
CA VAL A 68 -6.16 11.23 -2.82
C VAL A 68 -6.95 11.04 -1.54
N GLN A 69 -7.80 10.01 -1.51
CA GLN A 69 -8.64 9.69 -0.37
C GLN A 69 -8.58 8.20 -0.09
N ALA A 70 -8.01 7.84 1.05
CA ALA A 70 -8.13 6.49 1.58
C ALA A 70 -9.52 6.25 2.17
N PRO A 71 -9.91 4.99 2.41
CA PRO A 71 -11.17 4.67 3.10
C PRO A 71 -11.38 5.55 4.34
N SER A 72 -12.58 6.13 4.48
CA SER A 72 -12.99 7.05 5.55
C SER A 72 -12.39 8.47 5.51
N GLU A 73 -11.53 8.80 4.55
CA GLU A 73 -11.07 10.17 4.34
C GLU A 73 -12.10 11.01 3.56
N ARG A 74 -12.12 12.31 3.85
CA ARG A 74 -12.95 13.31 3.18
C ARG A 74 -12.08 14.39 2.56
N ALA A 75 -12.54 14.93 1.44
CA ALA A 75 -11.96 16.08 0.79
C ALA A 75 -13.07 17.03 0.35
N VAL A 76 -12.81 18.32 0.46
CA VAL A 76 -13.71 19.35 -0.06
C VAL A 76 -12.95 20.12 -1.13
N VAL A 77 -13.46 20.06 -2.35
CA VAL A 77 -12.85 20.72 -3.50
C VAL A 77 -13.85 21.65 -4.17
N ASP A 78 -13.42 22.86 -4.49
CA ASP A 78 -14.14 23.73 -5.42
C ASP A 78 -13.62 23.42 -6.84
N VAL A 79 -14.52 23.32 -7.82
CA VAL A 79 -14.20 23.05 -9.21
C VAL A 79 -14.77 24.17 -10.09
N LEU A 80 -13.91 24.86 -10.82
CA LEU A 80 -14.30 25.89 -11.78
C LEU A 80 -14.43 25.29 -13.19
N PHE A 81 -15.62 25.44 -13.78
CA PHE A 81 -15.90 25.06 -15.16
C PHE A 81 -15.89 26.29 -16.05
N ASP A 82 -14.74 26.62 -16.62
CA ASP A 82 -14.54 27.84 -17.42
C ASP A 82 -15.12 27.78 -18.84
N ARG A 83 -15.46 26.59 -19.33
CA ARG A 83 -15.92 26.33 -20.69
C ARG A 83 -17.08 25.35 -20.70
N ALA A 84 -18.02 25.58 -21.61
CA ALA A 84 -19.07 24.62 -21.92
C ALA A 84 -18.48 23.34 -22.55
N GLY A 85 -19.09 22.20 -22.26
CA GLY A 85 -18.64 20.91 -22.77
C GLY A 85 -18.94 19.74 -21.83
N GLU A 86 -18.42 18.57 -22.17
CA GLU A 86 -18.53 17.37 -21.35
C GLU A 86 -17.26 17.16 -20.54
N TYR A 87 -17.45 16.88 -19.26
CA TYR A 87 -16.43 16.60 -18.26
C TYR A 87 -16.78 15.32 -17.53
N ALA A 88 -15.82 14.80 -16.76
CA ALA A 88 -16.03 13.64 -15.91
C ALA A 88 -15.33 13.83 -14.57
N LEU A 89 -16.00 13.42 -13.50
CA LEU A 89 -15.29 13.09 -12.26
C LEU A 89 -14.67 11.71 -12.44
N GLU A 90 -13.37 11.59 -12.25
CA GLU A 90 -12.60 10.39 -12.54
C GLU A 90 -11.81 9.92 -11.33
N HIS A 91 -11.76 8.59 -11.15
CA HIS A 91 -10.72 7.94 -10.37
C HIS A 91 -9.61 7.49 -11.32
N ARG A 92 -8.41 8.04 -11.14
CA ARG A 92 -7.24 7.69 -11.95
C ARG A 92 -6.30 6.75 -11.23
N THR A 93 -5.73 5.85 -12.00
CA THR A 93 -4.81 4.81 -11.57
C THR A 93 -3.68 4.71 -12.57
N PRO A 94 -2.53 4.10 -12.23
CA PRO A 94 -1.41 4.01 -13.18
C PRO A 94 -1.81 3.34 -14.50
N ASN A 95 -2.72 2.36 -14.44
CA ASN A 95 -3.07 1.51 -15.58
C ASN A 95 -4.50 1.75 -16.10
N ARG A 96 -5.34 2.48 -15.37
CA ARG A 96 -6.76 2.62 -15.68
C ARG A 96 -7.35 3.94 -15.19
N THR A 97 -8.32 4.42 -15.94
CA THR A 97 -9.20 5.51 -15.51
C THR A 97 -10.61 4.96 -15.36
N TYR A 98 -11.25 5.30 -14.26
CA TYR A 98 -12.64 4.98 -13.97
C TYR A 98 -13.45 6.27 -13.92
N ARG A 99 -14.50 6.36 -14.72
CA ARG A 99 -15.48 7.44 -14.57
C ARG A 99 -16.30 7.18 -13.30
N LEU A 100 -16.36 8.20 -12.43
CA LEU A 100 -17.19 8.22 -11.23
C LEU A 100 -18.50 8.97 -11.47
N ALA A 101 -18.50 9.97 -12.34
CA ALA A 101 -19.69 10.70 -12.78
C ALA A 101 -19.47 11.42 -14.12
N ALA A 102 -20.54 11.62 -14.88
CA ALA A 102 -20.57 12.53 -16.02
C ALA A 102 -20.94 13.95 -15.57
N ILE A 103 -20.35 14.96 -16.18
CA ILE A 103 -20.62 16.38 -15.88
C ILE A 103 -20.80 17.12 -17.19
N THR A 104 -22.01 17.61 -17.46
CA THR A 104 -22.31 18.42 -18.64
C THR A 104 -22.31 19.90 -18.25
N VAL A 105 -21.44 20.70 -18.86
CA VAL A 105 -21.37 22.15 -18.65
C VAL A 105 -22.08 22.87 -19.79
N THR A 106 -23.15 23.59 -19.48
CA THR A 106 -23.93 24.34 -20.47
C THR A 106 -23.26 25.65 -20.84
N ALA A 107 -23.65 26.21 -22.00
CA ALA A 107 -23.17 27.52 -22.46
C ALA A 107 -23.77 28.71 -21.70
N ASP A 108 -24.79 28.47 -20.87
CA ASP A 108 -25.34 29.50 -19.99
C ASP A 108 -24.27 29.91 -18.97
N VAL A 109 -24.13 31.22 -18.76
CA VAL A 109 -23.14 31.75 -17.82
C VAL A 109 -23.71 31.71 -16.40
N ALA A 110 -22.88 31.30 -15.44
CA ALA A 110 -23.25 31.26 -14.04
C ALA A 110 -23.37 32.66 -13.44
N GLU A 111 -24.42 32.88 -12.63
CA GLU A 111 -24.62 34.11 -11.86
C GLU A 111 -24.84 33.77 -10.38
N PRO A 112 -24.12 34.40 -9.44
CA PRO A 112 -23.08 35.42 -9.66
C PRO A 112 -21.78 34.82 -10.25
N PRO A 113 -20.94 35.63 -10.92
CA PRO A 113 -19.62 35.18 -11.37
C PRO A 113 -18.70 34.97 -10.16
N LEU A 114 -18.27 33.72 -9.94
CA LEU A 114 -17.39 33.35 -8.83
C LEU A 114 -15.94 33.09 -9.26
N ALA A 115 -15.62 33.21 -10.55
CA ALA A 115 -14.29 32.90 -11.08
C ALA A 115 -13.16 33.71 -10.40
N GLU A 116 -13.35 35.02 -10.19
CA GLU A 116 -12.33 35.84 -9.49
C GLU A 116 -12.12 35.40 -8.04
N GLN A 117 -13.19 35.00 -7.35
CA GLN A 117 -13.14 34.50 -5.97
C GLN A 117 -12.50 33.12 -5.93
N PHE A 118 -12.68 32.30 -6.97
CA PHE A 118 -12.02 31.03 -7.14
C PHE A 118 -10.50 31.18 -7.25
N GLU A 119 -10.00 32.24 -7.89
CA GLU A 119 -8.56 32.53 -7.99
C GLU A 119 -7.89 32.84 -6.64
N THR A 120 -8.66 33.28 -5.65
CA THR A 120 -8.11 33.65 -4.34
C THR A 120 -7.87 32.40 -3.50
N LEU A 121 -6.61 32.13 -3.13
CA LEU A 121 -6.23 31.10 -2.17
C LEU A 121 -6.30 31.66 -0.75
N ARG A 122 -7.22 31.13 0.07
CA ARG A 122 -7.37 31.55 1.47
C ARG A 122 -6.52 30.71 2.41
N THR A 123 -6.30 31.23 3.61
CA THR A 123 -5.70 30.49 4.72
C THR A 123 -6.68 30.40 5.88
N ALA A 124 -6.59 29.34 6.67
CA ALA A 124 -7.36 29.13 7.90
C ALA A 124 -6.56 29.63 9.10
N PRO A 125 -6.87 30.81 9.69
CA PRO A 125 -6.06 31.40 10.75
C PRO A 125 -5.95 30.51 11.99
N GLU A 126 -6.98 29.72 12.28
CA GLU A 126 -6.97 28.77 13.38
C GLU A 126 -5.93 27.65 13.19
N LEU A 127 -5.69 27.20 11.96
CA LEU A 127 -4.70 26.16 11.68
C LEU A 127 -3.28 26.73 11.59
N ALA A 128 -3.13 27.95 11.09
CA ALA A 128 -1.86 28.68 11.16
C ALA A 128 -1.41 28.88 12.62
N ALA A 129 -2.34 29.21 13.52
CA ALA A 129 -2.07 29.33 14.95
C ALA A 129 -1.74 27.97 15.61
N GLU A 130 -2.37 26.87 15.18
CA GLU A 130 -1.99 25.52 15.62
C GLU A 130 -0.58 25.16 15.13
N ARG A 131 -0.21 25.49 13.89
CA ARG A 131 1.12 25.24 13.33
C ARG A 131 2.23 25.89 14.17
N GLU A 132 2.04 27.15 14.58
CA GLU A 132 3.01 27.85 15.43
C GLU A 132 3.23 27.11 16.77
N GLN A 133 2.17 26.51 17.34
CA GLN A 133 2.28 25.73 18.57
C GLN A 133 2.93 24.36 18.32
N MET A 134 2.80 23.81 17.11
CA MET A 134 3.26 22.46 16.76
C MET A 134 4.78 22.29 16.73
N GLU A 135 5.57 23.37 16.62
CA GLU A 135 7.04 23.30 16.54
C GLU A 135 7.65 22.49 17.69
N THR A 136 7.11 22.63 18.90
CA THR A 136 7.58 21.89 20.09
C THR A 136 7.38 20.38 19.92
N TRP A 137 6.22 19.96 19.42
CA TRP A 137 5.93 18.54 19.18
C TRP A 137 6.67 17.98 17.96
N LEU A 138 6.90 18.79 16.93
CA LEU A 138 7.71 18.38 15.78
C LEU A 138 9.12 17.96 16.23
N ALA A 139 9.76 18.76 17.08
CA ALA A 139 11.09 18.48 17.60
C ALA A 139 11.13 17.36 18.67
N ALA A 140 10.04 17.18 19.43
CA ALA A 140 9.99 16.16 20.48
C ALA A 140 10.02 14.72 19.91
N PRO A 141 10.61 13.75 20.63
CA PRO A 141 10.43 12.34 20.28
C PRO A 141 8.95 11.93 20.38
N PRO A 142 8.51 10.89 19.66
CA PRO A 142 7.14 10.40 19.80
C PRO A 142 6.90 9.81 21.20
N ASP A 143 5.73 10.10 21.77
CA ASP A 143 5.28 9.52 23.05
C ASP A 143 4.96 8.03 22.90
N LYS A 144 4.48 7.66 21.72
CA LYS A 144 4.09 6.29 21.34
C LYS A 144 4.60 5.96 19.95
N VAL A 145 5.00 4.71 19.75
CA VAL A 145 5.36 4.18 18.42
C VAL A 145 4.48 2.96 18.14
N LEU A 146 3.79 2.96 17.01
CA LEU A 146 2.92 1.89 16.56
C LEU A 146 3.50 1.28 15.28
N GLY A 147 3.91 0.01 15.36
CA GLY A 147 4.32 -0.78 14.20
C GLY A 147 3.11 -1.44 13.55
N ILE A 148 3.04 -1.33 12.22
CA ILE A 148 2.03 -1.97 11.37
C ILE A 148 2.72 -3.16 10.71
N VAL A 149 2.29 -4.37 11.07
CA VAL A 149 2.98 -5.60 10.69
C VAL A 149 2.02 -6.58 10.04
N ALA A 150 2.46 -7.17 8.93
CA ALA A 150 1.82 -8.33 8.31
C ALA A 150 2.64 -9.58 8.60
N GLU A 151 1.98 -10.64 9.06
CA GLU A 151 2.58 -11.94 9.28
C GLU A 151 1.74 -13.01 8.57
N MET A 152 2.37 -13.78 7.70
CA MET A 152 1.74 -14.96 7.10
C MET A 152 2.00 -16.16 8.00
N ASP A 153 0.93 -16.90 8.27
CA ASP A 153 1.06 -18.22 8.87
C ASP A 153 1.79 -19.12 7.84
N ASP A 154 2.89 -19.76 8.23
CA ASP A 154 3.53 -20.77 7.39
C ASP A 154 2.83 -22.13 7.65
N PRO A 155 1.97 -22.61 6.72
CA PRO A 155 1.27 -23.88 6.90
C PRO A 155 2.24 -25.08 6.95
N ASN A 156 3.48 -24.91 6.48
CA ASN A 156 4.54 -25.90 6.60
C ASN A 156 5.39 -25.73 7.86
N ALA A 157 5.34 -24.62 8.60
CA ALA A 157 6.12 -24.49 9.84
C ALA A 157 5.65 -25.46 10.93
N THR A 158 4.34 -25.75 10.99
CA THR A 158 3.79 -26.80 11.86
C THR A 158 3.96 -28.20 11.28
N ALA A 159 4.00 -28.36 9.95
CA ALA A 159 4.21 -29.65 9.29
C ALA A 159 5.70 -30.08 9.22
N ALA A 160 6.63 -29.13 9.23
CA ALA A 160 8.07 -29.35 9.19
C ALA A 160 8.65 -29.65 10.59
N ALA A 161 7.91 -29.34 11.65
CA ALA A 161 8.08 -29.99 12.95
C ALA A 161 7.50 -31.42 12.88
N GLY A 162 8.12 -32.29 12.07
CA GLY A 162 7.83 -33.72 12.13
C GLY A 162 8.02 -34.25 13.56
N PRO A 163 7.45 -35.42 13.91
CA PRO A 163 7.54 -35.97 15.26
C PRO A 163 9.01 -36.03 15.69
N VAL A 164 9.33 -35.35 16.79
CA VAL A 164 10.68 -35.36 17.37
C VAL A 164 11.02 -36.80 17.73
N THR A 165 11.96 -37.38 17.00
CA THR A 165 12.50 -38.70 17.31
C THR A 165 13.70 -38.54 18.21
N TYR A 166 13.95 -39.50 19.08
CA TYR A 166 15.05 -39.49 20.03
C TYR A 166 16.01 -40.62 19.68
N ALA A 167 17.25 -40.31 19.31
CA ALA A 167 18.26 -41.29 18.92
C ALA A 167 19.40 -41.39 19.94
N CYS A 168 19.99 -42.58 20.11
CA CYS A 168 21.18 -42.73 20.95
C CYS A 168 22.45 -42.35 20.17
N PRO A 169 23.29 -41.41 20.67
CA PRO A 169 24.49 -40.98 19.96
C PRO A 169 25.55 -42.08 19.79
N MET A 170 25.46 -43.18 20.55
CA MET A 170 26.36 -44.33 20.47
C MET A 170 25.76 -45.55 19.76
N HIS A 171 24.44 -45.58 19.60
CA HIS A 171 23.69 -46.66 18.96
C HIS A 171 22.63 -46.03 18.04
N PRO A 172 23.02 -45.54 16.86
CA PRO A 172 22.14 -44.79 15.95
C PRO A 172 20.87 -45.54 15.56
N GLU A 173 20.89 -46.87 15.63
CA GLU A 173 19.75 -47.77 15.43
C GLU A 173 18.70 -47.74 16.57
N VAL A 174 19.05 -47.19 17.73
CA VAL A 174 18.12 -47.02 18.86
C VAL A 174 17.42 -45.67 18.73
N VAL A 175 16.22 -45.70 18.15
CA VAL A 175 15.33 -44.54 17.96
C VAL A 175 14.05 -44.74 18.79
N SER A 176 13.54 -43.64 19.36
CA SER A 176 12.33 -43.60 20.18
C SER A 176 11.46 -42.41 19.80
N ASP A 177 10.15 -42.51 19.95
CA ASP A 177 9.19 -41.39 19.82
C ASP A 177 9.01 -40.62 21.15
N GLN A 178 9.58 -41.13 22.25
CA GLN A 178 9.53 -40.52 23.58
C GLN A 178 10.94 -40.26 24.15
N PRO A 179 11.13 -39.25 25.01
CA PRO A 179 12.37 -39.05 25.75
C PRO A 179 12.69 -40.27 26.62
N GLY A 180 13.96 -40.70 26.64
CA GLY A 180 14.34 -41.88 27.41
C GLY A 180 15.84 -42.11 27.52
N ARG A 181 16.21 -43.28 28.03
CA ARG A 181 17.59 -43.78 28.05
C ARG A 181 17.69 -44.97 27.11
N CYS A 182 18.81 -45.06 26.40
CA CYS A 182 19.14 -46.19 25.54
C CYS A 182 19.18 -47.48 26.38
N PRO A 183 18.42 -48.54 26.04
CA PRO A 183 18.42 -49.79 26.78
C PRO A 183 19.75 -50.56 26.66
N THR A 184 20.56 -50.27 25.62
CA THR A 184 21.84 -50.93 25.38
C THR A 184 22.98 -50.34 26.22
N CYS A 185 23.03 -49.00 26.37
CA CYS A 185 24.16 -48.32 27.03
C CYS A 185 23.77 -47.37 28.17
N GLY A 186 22.48 -47.19 28.44
CA GLY A 186 21.98 -46.34 29.52
C GLY A 186 22.11 -44.83 29.28
N MET A 187 22.69 -44.38 28.16
CA MET A 187 22.83 -42.96 27.81
C MET A 187 21.49 -42.33 27.42
N LYS A 188 21.34 -41.02 27.67
CA LYS A 188 20.13 -40.26 27.33
C LYS A 188 19.97 -40.17 25.81
N LEU A 189 18.78 -40.48 25.30
CA LEU A 189 18.45 -40.31 23.89
C LEU A 189 18.33 -38.81 23.56
N MET A 190 18.87 -38.39 22.42
CA MET A 190 18.91 -36.99 21.99
C MET A 190 17.84 -36.73 20.93
N ALA A 191 17.14 -35.62 21.06
CA ALA A 191 16.12 -35.19 20.11
C ALA A 191 16.76 -34.90 18.74
N THR A 192 16.25 -35.55 17.70
CA THR A 192 16.57 -35.32 16.29
C THR A 192 15.29 -34.84 15.60
N ALA A 193 15.28 -33.56 15.20
CA ALA A 193 14.24 -33.01 14.34
C ALA A 193 14.62 -33.24 12.86
N PRO A 194 13.64 -33.46 11.97
CA PRO A 194 13.94 -33.52 10.54
C PRO A 194 14.53 -32.19 10.04
N ALA A 195 15.46 -32.27 9.10
CA ALA A 195 16.04 -31.09 8.45
C ALA A 195 14.96 -30.40 7.61
N VAL A 196 14.60 -29.18 7.98
CA VAL A 196 13.67 -28.33 7.23
C VAL A 196 14.48 -27.45 6.29
N THR A 197 14.17 -27.48 5.00
CA THR A 197 14.76 -26.55 4.03
C THR A 197 13.81 -25.38 3.84
N TYR A 198 14.32 -24.17 3.61
CA TYR A 198 13.54 -22.96 3.39
C TYR A 198 13.77 -22.47 1.97
N ALA A 199 12.73 -22.08 1.23
CA ALA A 199 12.86 -21.58 -0.15
C ALA A 199 12.12 -20.25 -0.34
N CYS A 200 12.61 -19.39 -1.24
CA CYS A 200 11.94 -18.14 -1.58
C CYS A 200 10.76 -18.40 -2.54
N PRO A 201 9.54 -17.90 -2.25
CA PRO A 201 8.38 -18.11 -3.14
C PRO A 201 8.52 -17.45 -4.52
N MET A 202 9.35 -16.40 -4.62
CA MET A 202 9.61 -15.67 -5.87
C MET A 202 10.88 -16.13 -6.59
N HIS A 203 11.80 -16.77 -5.87
CA HIS A 203 13.08 -17.26 -6.38
C HIS A 203 13.28 -18.70 -5.89
N PRO A 204 12.60 -19.70 -6.51
CA PRO A 204 12.63 -21.09 -6.04
C PRO A 204 14.05 -21.70 -5.95
N GLU A 205 15.00 -21.13 -6.69
CA GLU A 205 16.43 -21.46 -6.65
C GLU A 205 17.15 -21.00 -5.37
N VAL A 206 16.58 -20.03 -4.63
CA VAL A 206 17.11 -19.57 -3.36
C VAL A 206 16.58 -20.47 -2.26
N VAL A 207 17.42 -21.42 -1.84
CA VAL A 207 17.14 -22.40 -0.79
C VAL A 207 18.14 -22.24 0.37
N SER A 208 17.69 -22.43 1.60
CA SER A 208 18.46 -22.32 2.84
C SER A 208 18.13 -23.46 3.80
N ASP A 209 19.08 -23.86 4.63
CA ASP A 209 18.88 -24.80 5.75
C ASP A 209 18.44 -24.09 7.04
N GLN A 210 18.43 -22.75 7.03
CA GLN A 210 18.00 -21.89 8.13
C GLN A 210 16.87 -20.95 7.68
N PRO A 211 15.96 -20.58 8.60
CA PRO A 211 15.01 -19.51 8.33
C PRO A 211 15.77 -18.20 8.07
N GLY A 212 15.27 -17.38 7.16
CA GLY A 212 15.96 -16.16 6.74
C GLY A 212 15.22 -15.39 5.66
N ARG A 213 15.92 -14.44 5.04
CA ARG A 213 15.41 -13.65 3.91
C ARG A 213 16.16 -14.00 2.64
N CYS A 214 15.43 -13.97 1.52
CA CYS A 214 16.01 -14.08 0.19
C CYS A 214 16.94 -12.89 -0.06
N PRO A 215 18.22 -13.10 -0.42
CA PRO A 215 19.14 -12.02 -0.72
C PRO A 215 18.80 -11.26 -2.02
N THR A 216 17.93 -11.84 -2.87
CA THR A 216 17.53 -11.24 -4.15
C THR A 216 16.35 -10.28 -4.01
N CYS A 217 15.26 -10.68 -3.32
CA CYS A 217 14.07 -9.83 -3.13
C CYS A 217 13.78 -9.38 -1.71
N GLY A 218 14.55 -9.84 -0.71
CA GLY A 218 14.30 -9.52 0.70
C GLY A 218 13.10 -10.23 1.34
N MET A 219 12.32 -11.02 0.59
CA MET A 219 11.18 -11.77 1.15
C MET A 219 11.63 -12.90 2.08
N LYS A 220 10.80 -13.22 3.07
CA LYS A 220 11.01 -14.34 4.00
C LYS A 220 11.04 -15.68 3.24
N LEU A 221 12.01 -16.52 3.57
CA LEU A 221 12.08 -17.89 3.06
C LEU A 221 11.04 -18.75 3.77
N MET A 222 10.24 -19.49 3.00
CA MET A 222 9.15 -20.34 3.50
C MET A 222 9.63 -21.77 3.70
N ALA A 223 9.15 -22.47 4.73
CA ALA A 223 9.53 -23.85 4.97
C ALA A 223 9.04 -24.76 3.82
N THR A 224 9.99 -25.51 3.27
CA THR A 224 9.79 -26.62 2.34
C THR A 224 10.12 -27.90 3.10
N GLY A 225 9.27 -28.93 2.96
CA GLY A 225 9.39 -30.17 3.73
C GLY A 225 10.76 -30.86 3.58
N PRO A 226 11.07 -31.88 4.41
CA PRO A 226 12.40 -32.47 4.47
C PRO A 226 12.85 -33.05 3.13
N ALA A 227 14.07 -32.73 2.73
CA ALA A 227 14.68 -33.22 1.50
C ALA A 227 14.90 -34.75 1.57
N GLY A 228 14.09 -35.52 0.84
CA GLY A 228 14.44 -36.88 0.41
C GLY A 228 13.28 -37.89 0.30
N ALA A 229 12.78 -38.10 -0.93
CA ALA A 229 12.61 -39.42 -1.57
C ALA A 229 11.84 -39.29 -2.89
N ALA A 230 12.55 -39.12 -3.99
CA ALA A 230 12.06 -39.49 -5.33
C ALA A 230 13.25 -39.91 -6.21
N ASN A 231 13.86 -41.06 -5.86
CA ASN A 231 14.55 -41.85 -6.87
C ASN A 231 13.48 -42.67 -7.59
N HIS A 232 13.06 -42.24 -8.77
CA HIS A 232 12.45 -43.16 -9.74
C HIS A 232 13.51 -43.58 -10.74
N ASP A 233 14.07 -44.74 -10.41
CA ASP A 233 14.82 -45.65 -11.26
C ASP A 233 14.07 -45.87 -12.59
N MET A 234 14.66 -45.43 -13.69
CA MET A 234 14.21 -45.73 -15.05
C MET A 234 14.83 -47.05 -15.47
N THR A 235 14.18 -48.16 -15.11
CA THR A 235 14.45 -49.47 -15.70
C THR A 235 13.50 -49.70 -16.87
N HIS A 236 14.11 -49.89 -18.04
CA HIS A 236 13.46 -50.34 -19.26
C HIS A 236 12.93 -51.77 -19.06
N ASP A 237 11.65 -52.00 -19.33
CA ASP A 237 11.18 -53.26 -19.89
C ASP A 237 9.97 -53.02 -20.81
N GLY A 238 10.16 -53.38 -22.07
CA GLY A 238 9.18 -53.18 -23.13
C GLY A 238 8.23 -54.36 -23.26
N HIS A 239 6.96 -54.06 -23.52
CA HIS A 239 6.06 -54.94 -24.27
C HIS A 239 5.31 -54.09 -25.30
N GLY A 240 5.46 -54.46 -26.56
CA GLY A 240 4.80 -53.85 -27.71
C GLY A 240 3.46 -54.48 -28.06
N MET A 241 3.06 -54.21 -29.31
CA MET A 241 1.79 -54.46 -30.01
C MET A 241 0.79 -53.31 -29.81
N GLY A 242 0.25 -52.62 -30.82
CA GLY A 242 0.31 -52.75 -32.28
C GLY A 242 -0.87 -51.97 -32.88
N HIS A 243 -0.57 -51.18 -33.92
CA HIS A 243 -1.41 -50.67 -35.03
C HIS A 243 -2.91 -50.35 -34.84
N ASP A 244 -3.30 -49.12 -35.23
CA ASP A 244 -4.09 -48.93 -36.45
C ASP A 244 -4.10 -47.46 -36.95
N MET A 245 -4.08 -47.34 -38.28
CA MET A 245 -4.04 -46.11 -39.07
C MET A 245 -5.46 -45.64 -39.42
N ALA A 246 -5.69 -44.33 -39.44
CA ALA A 246 -6.62 -43.70 -40.38
C ALA A 246 -6.15 -42.28 -40.72
N HIS A 247 -5.89 -42.08 -42.01
CA HIS A 247 -5.70 -40.79 -42.66
C HIS A 247 -7.04 -40.07 -42.79
N ASP A 248 -7.03 -38.75 -42.78
CA ASP A 248 -7.47 -37.94 -43.92
C ASP A 248 -6.97 -36.50 -43.76
N GLY A 249 -6.43 -35.96 -44.86
CA GLY A 249 -5.90 -34.60 -44.96
C GLY A 249 -6.74 -33.75 -45.92
N ASP A 250 -6.45 -32.45 -45.91
CA ASP A 250 -6.62 -31.42 -46.95
C ASP A 250 -6.36 -30.07 -46.24
N GLY A 251 -5.60 -29.07 -46.70
CA GLY A 251 -4.89 -28.77 -47.93
C GLY A 251 -4.43 -27.29 -47.86
N MET A 252 -3.27 -27.01 -48.48
CA MET A 252 -2.43 -25.78 -48.52
C MET A 252 -3.15 -24.51 -49.07
N ASP A 253 -2.67 -23.26 -48.94
CA ASP A 253 -1.40 -22.68 -49.47
C ASP A 253 -1.22 -21.17 -49.08
N PRO A 254 0.02 -20.63 -48.94
CA PRO A 254 0.33 -19.21 -48.81
C PRO A 254 1.09 -18.62 -50.03
N GLY A 255 0.94 -17.32 -50.31
CA GLY A 255 1.59 -16.68 -51.46
C GLY A 255 2.02 -15.22 -51.28
N MET A 256 3.36 -15.03 -51.42
CA MET A 256 4.11 -13.94 -52.10
C MET A 256 4.06 -12.51 -51.50
N GLY A 257 5.12 -11.68 -51.49
CA GLY A 257 6.45 -11.69 -52.12
C GLY A 257 6.89 -10.23 -52.44
N HIS A 258 8.21 -10.02 -52.68
CA HIS A 258 8.94 -8.80 -53.14
C HIS A 258 9.47 -7.86 -52.04
N ASP A 259 10.77 -7.59 -51.83
CA ASP A 259 12.02 -7.39 -52.63
C ASP A 259 12.35 -5.91 -52.95
N MET A 260 13.65 -5.60 -52.83
CA MET A 260 14.50 -4.53 -53.40
C MET A 260 14.93 -3.30 -52.57
N SER A 261 16.22 -3.37 -52.19
CA SER A 261 17.33 -2.49 -52.60
C SER A 261 17.74 -1.21 -51.82
N HIS A 262 19.01 -1.26 -51.37
CA HIS A 262 20.10 -0.26 -51.19
C HIS A 262 19.90 1.22 -51.59
N ASP A 263 20.48 2.15 -50.80
CA ASP A 263 21.64 2.98 -51.20
C ASP A 263 22.21 3.83 -50.02
N MET A 264 23.53 4.04 -50.01
CA MET A 264 24.32 4.89 -49.12
C MET A 264 24.82 6.12 -49.90
N GLY A 265 24.74 7.32 -49.31
CA GLY A 265 25.33 8.52 -49.91
C GLY A 265 25.83 9.53 -48.87
N HIS A 266 27.14 9.58 -48.67
CA HIS A 266 27.87 10.70 -48.05
C HIS A 266 28.17 11.79 -49.10
N GLY A 267 28.13 13.07 -48.72
CA GLY A 267 28.61 14.16 -49.58
C GLY A 267 28.56 15.54 -48.90
N SER A 268 29.74 16.04 -48.54
CA SER A 268 30.08 17.30 -47.87
C SER A 268 30.05 18.56 -48.75
N ALA A 269 29.79 19.75 -48.16
CA ALA A 269 30.73 20.91 -48.07
C ALA A 269 30.07 22.32 -48.07
N ALA A 270 30.47 23.14 -47.08
CA ALA A 270 30.75 24.61 -47.04
C ALA A 270 29.68 25.64 -47.55
N GLN A 271 29.47 26.85 -47.01
CA GLN A 271 30.28 27.77 -46.18
C GLN A 271 29.38 28.90 -45.58
N GLU A 272 29.66 29.25 -44.32
CA GLU A 272 29.55 30.53 -43.54
C GLU A 272 28.58 31.67 -43.96
N VAL A 273 27.79 32.23 -43.01
CA VAL A 273 28.07 33.53 -42.30
C VAL A 273 27.18 33.80 -41.05
N SER A 274 27.87 34.12 -39.95
CA SER A 274 27.62 35.14 -38.89
C SER A 274 26.47 35.12 -37.87
N ALA A 275 26.92 35.19 -36.59
CA ALA A 275 26.39 35.85 -35.38
C ALA A 275 25.15 35.22 -34.70
N SER A 276 25.07 34.99 -33.39
CA SER A 276 25.86 35.42 -32.22
C SER A 276 25.38 34.62 -30.99
N ASP A 277 26.34 34.28 -30.11
CA ASP A 277 26.23 34.18 -28.65
C ASP A 277 25.41 33.05 -27.94
N ARG A 278 26.19 32.27 -27.15
CA ARG A 278 25.88 31.54 -25.89
C ARG A 278 25.52 30.05 -25.99
N ASP A 279 26.54 29.20 -25.90
CA ASP A 279 26.41 27.83 -25.40
C ASP A 279 27.30 27.64 -24.16
N ALA A 280 26.66 27.54 -22.99
CA ALA A 280 27.23 26.93 -21.81
C ALA A 280 27.01 25.42 -21.92
N ALA A 281 28.11 24.67 -21.79
CA ALA A 281 28.18 23.23 -22.01
C ALA A 281 27.12 22.43 -21.24
N HIS A 282 26.38 21.60 -21.99
CA HIS A 282 25.60 20.48 -21.49
C HIS A 282 26.51 19.40 -20.88
N GLY A 283 26.61 19.39 -19.56
CA GLY A 283 26.99 18.20 -18.81
C GLY A 283 25.73 17.39 -18.48
N HIS A 284 25.46 16.33 -19.24
CA HIS A 284 24.46 15.33 -18.86
C HIS A 284 24.99 14.52 -17.67
N ALA A 285 24.75 15.02 -16.46
CA ALA A 285 24.82 14.21 -15.26
C ALA A 285 23.49 13.47 -15.09
N HIS A 286 23.50 12.17 -15.39
CA HIS A 286 22.42 11.26 -14.98
C HIS A 286 22.41 11.16 -13.45
N HIS A 287 21.66 12.04 -12.80
CA HIS A 287 21.29 11.85 -11.41
C HIS A 287 20.08 10.92 -11.35
N HIS A 288 20.33 9.64 -11.08
CA HIS A 288 19.31 8.74 -10.54
C HIS A 288 19.00 9.20 -9.11
N GLY A 289 18.01 10.08 -8.97
CA GLY A 289 17.31 10.26 -7.70
C GLY A 289 16.43 9.03 -7.43
N PRO A 290 16.17 8.68 -6.16
CA PRO A 290 15.27 7.59 -5.83
C PRO A 290 13.88 7.95 -6.35
N ALA A 291 13.30 7.06 -7.15
CA ALA A 291 11.97 7.23 -7.71
C ALA A 291 10.96 7.40 -6.58
N THR A 292 10.37 8.60 -6.47
CA THR A 292 9.16 8.81 -5.70
C THR A 292 8.04 8.09 -6.42
N ALA A 293 7.52 7.04 -5.82
CA ALA A 293 6.50 6.19 -6.40
C ALA A 293 5.16 6.97 -6.50
N ASP A 294 4.77 7.28 -7.74
CA ASP A 294 3.63 8.15 -8.09
C ASP A 294 2.32 7.38 -8.37
N GLY A 295 2.23 6.11 -7.95
CA GLY A 295 1.16 5.20 -8.37
C GLY A 295 0.04 4.99 -7.36
N ILE A 296 -0.94 5.91 -7.28
CA ILE A 296 -2.13 5.71 -6.45
C ILE A 296 -3.21 4.96 -7.24
N GLU A 297 -2.93 3.66 -7.38
CA GLU A 297 -3.84 2.53 -7.24
C GLU A 297 -2.90 1.35 -7.07
N TRP A 298 -2.68 0.95 -5.82
CA TRP A 298 -1.93 -0.25 -5.47
C TRP A 298 -0.51 -0.29 -6.11
N GLU A 299 0.47 0.37 -5.46
CA GLU A 299 1.85 -0.17 -5.36
C GLU A 299 1.85 -1.52 -4.62
N ASP A 300 0.98 -2.39 -5.07
CA ASP A 300 0.79 -3.74 -4.61
C ASP A 300 1.40 -4.55 -5.74
N GLU A 301 2.74 -4.46 -5.84
CA GLU A 301 3.54 -5.34 -6.69
C GLU A 301 3.25 -6.82 -6.38
N MET A 302 2.58 -7.08 -5.25
CA MET A 302 2.13 -8.39 -4.78
C MET A 302 0.60 -8.56 -4.88
N ALA A 303 -0.02 -8.06 -5.96
CA ALA A 303 -1.43 -8.27 -6.26
C ALA A 303 -1.87 -9.75 -6.20
N GLU A 304 -1.00 -10.68 -6.59
CA GLU A 304 -1.27 -12.12 -6.49
C GLU A 304 -1.31 -12.59 -5.04
N MET A 305 -0.42 -12.09 -4.18
CA MET A 305 -0.43 -12.42 -2.75
C MET A 305 -1.79 -12.05 -2.13
N ASN A 306 -2.33 -10.88 -2.43
CA ASN A 306 -3.66 -10.48 -1.96
C ASN A 306 -4.80 -11.38 -2.43
N ARG A 307 -4.68 -12.00 -3.60
CA ARG A 307 -5.68 -12.95 -4.09
C ARG A 307 -5.61 -14.27 -3.36
N THR A 308 -4.41 -14.67 -2.95
CA THR A 308 -4.13 -15.96 -2.30
C THR A 308 -4.28 -15.93 -0.78
N THR A 309 -4.08 -14.78 -0.13
CA THR A 309 -4.20 -14.65 1.32
C THR A 309 -5.65 -14.61 1.76
N THR A 310 -5.93 -15.19 2.92
CA THR A 310 -7.24 -15.13 3.57
C THR A 310 -7.07 -14.65 5.01
N THR A 311 -8.18 -14.38 5.68
CA THR A 311 -8.19 -14.07 7.12
C THR A 311 -7.71 -15.22 7.99
N GLU A 312 -7.64 -16.44 7.43
CA GLU A 312 -7.12 -17.62 8.13
C GLU A 312 -5.60 -17.71 8.02
N THR A 313 -5.01 -17.31 6.88
CA THR A 313 -3.58 -17.48 6.58
C THR A 313 -2.74 -16.23 6.78
N MET A 314 -3.37 -15.06 6.92
CA MET A 314 -2.70 -13.79 7.17
C MET A 314 -3.16 -13.20 8.51
N ARG A 315 -2.20 -12.71 9.29
CA ARG A 315 -2.44 -11.93 10.51
C ARG A 315 -1.89 -10.53 10.33
N TRP A 316 -2.77 -9.55 10.51
CA TRP A 316 -2.41 -8.14 10.44
C TRP A 316 -2.39 -7.59 11.86
N LYS A 317 -1.27 -7.02 12.29
CA LYS A 317 -1.05 -6.62 13.68
C LYS A 317 -0.70 -5.15 13.80
N LEU A 318 -1.18 -4.56 14.88
CA LEU A 318 -0.73 -3.27 15.39
C LEU A 318 0.03 -3.53 16.69
N LEU A 319 1.33 -3.25 16.68
CA LEU A 319 2.23 -3.55 17.80
C LEU A 319 2.75 -2.26 18.42
N ASP A 320 2.70 -2.17 19.75
CA ASP A 320 3.35 -1.09 20.48
C ASP A 320 4.87 -1.29 20.43
N ARG A 321 5.56 -0.43 19.69
CA ARG A 321 7.01 -0.39 19.52
C ARG A 321 7.69 0.65 20.42
N THR A 322 6.96 1.28 21.33
CA THR A 322 7.46 2.38 22.17
C THR A 322 8.65 1.93 23.03
N THR A 323 8.64 0.70 23.56
CA THR A 323 9.68 0.19 24.48
C THR A 323 10.73 -0.70 23.80
N GLY A 324 10.58 -1.02 22.51
CA GLY A 324 11.53 -1.87 21.80
C GLY A 324 10.96 -2.56 20.56
N ARG A 325 11.86 -3.23 19.82
CA ARG A 325 11.55 -3.87 18.53
C ARG A 325 10.75 -5.15 18.62
N ASP A 326 10.68 -5.83 19.76
CA ASP A 326 9.92 -7.08 19.86
C ASP A 326 8.41 -6.80 19.78
N GLY A 327 7.99 -5.57 20.15
CA GLY A 327 6.60 -5.12 20.11
C GLY A 327 5.72 -5.81 21.14
N LEU A 328 4.83 -5.04 21.77
CA LEU A 328 3.84 -5.60 22.70
C LEU A 328 2.43 -5.39 22.13
N PRO A 329 1.44 -6.19 22.55
CA PRO A 329 0.04 -5.83 22.38
C PRO A 329 -0.20 -4.43 22.93
N VAL A 330 -0.97 -3.62 22.20
CA VAL A 330 -1.25 -2.24 22.60
C VAL A 330 -2.23 -2.23 23.78
N ASP A 331 -1.81 -1.64 24.90
CA ASP A 331 -2.66 -1.37 26.08
C ASP A 331 -2.50 0.09 26.50
N TRP A 332 -2.84 1.00 25.59
CA TRP A 332 -2.68 2.42 25.84
C TRP A 332 -3.78 2.97 26.75
N ARG A 333 -3.35 3.88 27.63
CA ARG A 333 -4.23 4.68 28.48
C ARG A 333 -3.87 6.15 28.34
N PHE A 334 -4.89 6.96 28.07
CA PHE A 334 -4.78 8.41 27.97
C PHE A 334 -5.74 9.08 28.95
N THR A 335 -5.63 10.39 29.07
CA THR A 335 -6.52 11.25 29.86
C THR A 335 -7.02 12.38 28.98
N VAL A 336 -8.30 12.73 29.10
CA VAL A 336 -8.87 13.91 28.41
C VAL A 336 -8.01 15.14 28.67
N GLY A 337 -7.70 15.88 27.60
CA GLY A 337 -6.84 17.06 27.61
C GLY A 337 -5.38 16.79 27.24
N GLN A 338 -4.98 15.53 27.07
CA GLN A 338 -3.64 15.20 26.57
C GLN A 338 -3.53 15.42 25.06
N ARG A 339 -2.37 15.95 24.64
CA ARG A 339 -1.90 15.89 23.25
C ARG A 339 -0.78 14.86 23.19
N VAL A 340 -0.97 13.79 22.41
CA VAL A 340 -0.06 12.64 22.35
C VAL A 340 0.52 12.52 20.95
N LYS A 341 1.85 12.60 20.84
CA LYS A 341 2.56 12.36 19.57
C LYS A 341 2.72 10.85 19.36
N ILE A 342 2.09 10.33 18.32
CA ILE A 342 2.13 8.92 17.96
C ILE A 342 2.84 8.79 16.62
N ARG A 343 3.91 7.99 16.58
CA ARG A 343 4.58 7.59 15.34
C ARG A 343 3.98 6.30 14.82
N LEU A 344 3.46 6.34 13.60
CA LEU A 344 2.94 5.19 12.88
C LEU A 344 4.04 4.72 11.92
N VAL A 345 4.42 3.44 11.98
CA VAL A 345 5.48 2.87 11.16
C VAL A 345 4.90 1.73 10.32
N ASN A 346 4.90 1.90 9.00
CA ASN A 346 4.58 0.80 8.09
C ASN A 346 5.83 -0.01 7.81
N GLU A 347 5.92 -1.19 8.41
CA GLU A 347 7.18 -1.95 8.50
C GLU A 347 7.46 -2.67 7.18
N MET A 348 8.50 -2.22 6.45
CA MET A 348 8.96 -2.87 5.22
C MET A 348 9.41 -4.32 5.41
N ASP A 349 9.82 -4.67 6.64
CA ASP A 349 10.21 -6.01 7.01
C ASP A 349 9.01 -6.95 7.26
N SER A 350 7.77 -6.51 7.04
CA SER A 350 6.60 -7.38 7.12
C SER A 350 6.56 -8.41 5.98
N ASP A 351 5.78 -9.47 6.16
CA ASP A 351 5.58 -10.50 5.12
C ASP A 351 4.79 -9.95 3.91
N HIS A 352 4.00 -8.90 4.13
CA HIS A 352 3.23 -8.20 3.10
C HIS A 352 3.10 -6.68 3.38
N PRO A 353 4.13 -5.88 3.07
CA PRO A 353 4.07 -4.43 3.24
C PRO A 353 3.19 -3.79 2.16
N MET A 354 2.20 -3.02 2.57
CA MET A 354 1.28 -2.32 1.67
C MET A 354 0.72 -1.06 2.32
N HIS A 355 -0.09 -0.26 1.62
CA HIS A 355 -0.67 0.95 2.21
C HIS A 355 -1.73 0.63 3.30
N HIS A 356 -1.75 1.42 4.37
CA HIS A 356 -2.71 1.27 5.47
C HIS A 356 -3.40 2.60 5.81
N PRO A 357 -4.73 2.72 5.60
CA PRO A 357 -5.51 3.80 6.21
C PRO A 357 -5.66 3.52 7.70
N PHE A 358 -4.99 4.29 8.56
CA PHE A 358 -5.13 4.16 10.01
C PHE A 358 -6.21 5.12 10.53
N HIS A 359 -7.17 4.59 11.28
CA HIS A 359 -8.32 5.32 11.80
C HIS A 359 -8.44 5.22 13.32
N ILE A 360 -8.84 6.31 13.98
CA ILE A 360 -9.10 6.38 15.42
C ILE A 360 -10.57 6.76 15.66
N HIS A 361 -11.28 5.94 16.42
CA HIS A 361 -12.67 6.19 16.81
C HIS A 361 -12.76 7.15 17.98
N GLY A 362 -13.45 8.28 17.79
CA GLY A 362 -14.20 9.01 18.84
C GLY A 362 -13.42 9.60 20.03
N ALA A 363 -12.22 9.13 20.35
CA ALA A 363 -11.36 9.62 21.43
C ALA A 363 -10.93 11.07 21.22
N GLY A 364 -10.99 11.54 19.98
CA GLY A 364 -10.56 12.86 19.56
C GLY A 364 -10.26 12.89 18.07
N ARG A 365 -9.42 13.84 17.68
CA ARG A 365 -8.96 14.08 16.32
C ARG A 365 -7.45 14.32 16.35
N PHE A 366 -6.78 14.21 15.22
CA PHE A 366 -5.34 14.42 15.14
C PHE A 366 -4.93 15.32 13.98
N LEU A 367 -3.76 15.93 14.12
CA LEU A 367 -3.03 16.57 13.02
C LEU A 367 -1.92 15.62 12.56
N VAL A 368 -1.65 15.57 11.26
CA VAL A 368 -0.43 14.95 10.75
C VAL A 368 0.70 15.95 10.95
N LEU A 369 1.72 15.58 11.70
CA LEU A 369 2.88 16.41 11.99
C LEU A 369 3.91 16.31 10.87
N ALA A 370 4.26 15.07 10.51
CA ALA A 370 5.32 14.80 9.57
C ALA A 370 5.15 13.44 8.91
N ARG A 371 5.70 13.30 7.70
CA ARG A 371 5.82 12.06 6.95
C ARG A 371 7.28 11.85 6.61
N ASP A 372 7.83 10.70 6.98
CA ASP A 372 9.23 10.35 6.74
C ASP A 372 10.20 11.43 7.27
N GLY A 373 9.83 12.04 8.41
CA GLY A 373 10.57 13.13 9.04
C GLY A 373 10.36 14.52 8.44
N MET A 374 9.67 14.62 7.29
CA MET A 374 9.35 15.89 6.65
C MET A 374 8.04 16.46 7.21
N PRO A 375 8.02 17.72 7.68
CA PRO A 375 6.81 18.35 8.21
C PRO A 375 5.65 18.35 7.19
N GLU A 376 4.44 18.13 7.67
CA GLU A 376 3.23 18.17 6.84
C GLU A 376 3.01 19.61 6.31
N PRO A 377 2.96 19.81 4.99
CA PRO A 377 2.94 21.14 4.38
C PRO A 377 1.61 21.86 4.53
N ASN A 378 0.50 21.14 4.74
CA ASN A 378 -0.83 21.74 4.81
C ASN A 378 -1.68 21.03 5.89
N LEU A 379 -1.92 21.71 7.01
CA LEU A 379 -2.63 21.10 8.12
C LEU A 379 -4.12 20.94 7.82
N VAL A 380 -4.69 19.87 8.38
CA VAL A 380 -6.11 19.67 8.50
C VAL A 380 -6.36 18.68 9.64
N TRP A 381 -7.41 18.91 10.41
CA TRP A 381 -7.81 17.96 11.45
C TRP A 381 -8.39 16.70 10.83
N LYS A 382 -7.89 15.54 11.27
CA LYS A 382 -8.19 14.22 10.72
C LYS A 382 -8.57 13.24 11.81
N ASP A 383 -9.23 12.17 11.39
CA ASP A 383 -9.46 10.96 12.18
C ASP A 383 -8.95 9.71 11.46
N THR A 384 -8.56 9.85 10.19
CA THR A 384 -8.01 8.80 9.35
C THR A 384 -6.80 9.32 8.60
N VAL A 385 -5.76 8.51 8.44
CA VAL A 385 -4.58 8.89 7.66
C VAL A 385 -4.07 7.71 6.84
N LEU A 386 -3.83 7.95 5.56
CA LEU A 386 -3.12 7.01 4.71
C LEU A 386 -1.64 6.95 5.10
N ILE A 387 -1.14 5.75 5.35
CA ILE A 387 0.27 5.45 5.58
C ILE A 387 0.73 4.60 4.39
N ARG A 388 1.62 5.16 3.57
CA ARG A 388 2.15 4.46 2.39
C ARG A 388 3.11 3.33 2.78
N THR A 389 3.46 2.50 1.81
CA THR A 389 4.35 1.35 2.00
C THR A 389 5.71 1.84 2.47
N GLY A 390 6.20 1.33 3.60
CA GLY A 390 7.47 1.76 4.20
C GLY A 390 7.48 3.15 4.82
N GLN A 391 6.36 3.87 4.77
CA GLN A 391 6.27 5.22 5.28
C GLN A 391 6.19 5.25 6.81
N THR A 392 6.79 6.28 7.39
CA THR A 392 6.55 6.70 8.76
C THR A 392 5.65 7.95 8.78
N VAL A 393 4.64 7.98 9.64
CA VAL A 393 3.76 9.14 9.83
C VAL A 393 3.70 9.49 11.31
N ASP A 394 4.07 10.73 11.66
CA ASP A 394 3.88 11.27 13.01
C ASP A 394 2.54 12.00 13.06
N ILE A 395 1.66 11.60 13.97
CA ILE A 395 0.39 12.28 14.25
C ILE A 395 0.39 12.87 15.67
N LEU A 396 -0.33 13.96 15.87
CA LEU A 396 -0.60 14.55 17.19
C LEU A 396 -2.07 14.35 17.53
N LEU A 397 -2.36 13.37 18.37
CA LEU A 397 -3.71 13.08 18.84
C LEU A 397 -4.12 14.04 19.94
N ASP A 398 -5.19 14.79 19.71
CA ASP A 398 -5.87 15.64 20.70
C ASP A 398 -6.98 14.84 21.37
N VAL A 399 -6.75 14.41 22.61
CA VAL A 399 -7.63 13.49 23.36
C VAL A 399 -8.73 14.27 24.06
N THR A 400 -9.97 14.14 23.59
CA THR A 400 -11.09 14.99 24.03
C THR A 400 -12.24 14.23 24.67
N ASN A 401 -12.39 12.93 24.39
CA ASN A 401 -13.56 12.16 24.83
C ASN A 401 -13.16 10.95 25.70
N PRO A 402 -13.68 10.84 26.94
CA PRO A 402 -13.41 9.70 27.81
C PRO A 402 -14.17 8.46 27.34
N GLY A 403 -13.62 7.26 27.58
CA GLY A 403 -14.24 6.00 27.22
C GLY A 403 -13.25 4.92 26.80
N LEU A 404 -13.79 3.77 26.41
CA LEU A 404 -13.05 2.74 25.69
C LEU A 404 -13.21 3.00 24.20
N TRP A 405 -12.10 3.26 23.51
CA TRP A 405 -12.08 3.59 22.10
C TRP A 405 -11.27 2.57 21.32
N MET A 406 -11.43 2.58 19.99
CA MET A 406 -10.76 1.65 19.09
C MET A 406 -9.96 2.43 18.06
N ALA A 407 -8.80 1.90 17.69
CA ALA A 407 -8.07 2.31 16.50
C ALA A 407 -7.77 1.09 15.64
N HIS A 408 -7.81 1.24 14.32
CA HIS A 408 -7.66 0.13 13.40
C HIS A 408 -7.24 0.56 11.99
N CYS A 409 -6.82 -0.40 11.18
CA CYS A 409 -6.73 -0.20 9.75
C CYS A 409 -8.14 -0.19 9.12
N HIS A 410 -8.43 0.78 8.27
CA HIS A 410 -9.73 0.94 7.62
C HIS A 410 -9.88 0.10 6.33
N ILE A 411 -8.92 -0.79 6.05
CA ILE A 411 -9.12 -1.91 5.13
C ILE A 411 -9.84 -3.01 5.90
N ALA A 412 -11.08 -3.28 5.54
CA ALA A 412 -11.98 -4.17 6.30
C ALA A 412 -11.39 -5.58 6.52
N GLU A 413 -10.69 -6.11 5.52
CA GLU A 413 -9.97 -7.39 5.60
C GLU A 413 -8.87 -7.39 6.66
N HIS A 414 -8.08 -6.32 6.74
CA HIS A 414 -6.99 -6.21 7.71
C HIS A 414 -7.55 -6.09 9.13
N MET A 415 -8.58 -5.26 9.31
CA MET A 415 -9.31 -5.16 10.58
C MET A 415 -9.87 -6.52 11.01
N HIS A 416 -10.54 -7.23 10.10
CA HIS A 416 -11.12 -8.54 10.39
C HIS A 416 -10.05 -9.58 10.77
N SER A 417 -8.85 -9.45 10.19
CA SER A 417 -7.70 -10.32 10.45
C SER A 417 -6.82 -9.86 11.63
N GLY A 418 -7.30 -8.91 12.44
CA GLY A 418 -6.68 -8.52 13.71
C GLY A 418 -6.04 -7.13 13.77
N MET A 419 -6.07 -6.32 12.70
CA MET A 419 -5.40 -5.01 12.66
C MET A 419 -6.19 -3.91 13.37
N MET A 420 -6.46 -4.15 14.65
CA MET A 420 -7.22 -3.28 15.52
C MET A 420 -6.71 -3.43 16.96
N PHE A 421 -6.88 -2.38 17.75
CA PHE A 421 -6.71 -2.45 19.19
C PHE A 421 -7.68 -1.49 19.88
N SER A 422 -7.94 -1.74 21.15
CA SER A 422 -8.68 -0.83 22.01
C SER A 422 -7.75 -0.11 22.97
N PHE A 423 -8.10 1.11 23.35
CA PHE A 423 -7.38 1.88 24.35
C PHE A 423 -8.36 2.65 25.23
N THR A 424 -7.93 2.96 26.46
CA THR A 424 -8.78 3.64 27.44
C THR A 424 -8.45 5.13 27.50
N VAL A 425 -9.48 5.97 27.55
CA VAL A 425 -9.35 7.39 27.87
C VAL A 425 -10.07 7.66 29.19
N ASP A 426 -9.29 7.99 30.21
CA ASP A 426 -9.79 8.38 31.52
C ASP A 426 -10.25 9.85 31.50
N ARG A 427 -11.23 10.19 32.35
CA ARG A 427 -11.64 11.59 32.53
C ARG A 427 -10.51 12.40 33.13
N ALA A 428 -10.42 13.68 32.77
CA ALA A 428 -9.58 14.62 33.49
C ALA A 428 -9.98 14.62 34.98
N ALA A 429 -9.00 14.66 35.87
CA ALA A 429 -9.27 14.81 37.30
C ALA A 429 -10.05 16.11 37.51
N THR A 430 -11.21 16.03 38.15
CA THR A 430 -11.94 17.23 38.59
C THR A 430 -11.13 17.90 39.68
N SER A 431 -10.54 19.05 39.37
CA SER A 431 -9.83 19.92 40.32
C SER A 431 -10.76 20.56 41.33
#